data_AF-A0A0S3SBB1-F1
#
_entry.id   AF-A0A0S3SBB1-F1
#
_cell.length_a   1.000
_cell.length_b   1.000
_cell.length_c   1.000
_cell.angle_alpha   90.00
_cell.angle_beta   90.00
_cell.angle_gamma   90.00
#
_symmetry.space_group_name_H-M   'P 1'
#
loop_
_entity.id
_entity.type
_entity.pdbx_description
1 polymer ?
#
loop_
_entity_poly.entity_id
_entity_poly.type
_entity_poly.pdbx_seq_one_letter_code
_entity_poly.pdbx_strand_id
1 'polypeptide(L)'
;MTGKAKPKKHTTKEIAAKIDAATTNSDDGKAGLADRSGVEKGGHLKYECPLCKVTVPDVKLMQIHHEARHPKIPSEEDKNVLDVGTRSGILAIWSAQAGVRKVCAVEATKMSEHACALVKANNLQNVVEVIEGSMEDVTLLEKGFVVEENMLVTTGSNRQE
;
A
#
# COMPACT_ATOMS: atom_id res chain seq x y z
N MET A 1 -23.36 -64.87 -6.65
CA MET A 1 -23.71 -64.60 -5.24
C MET A 1 -22.74 -63.55 -4.69
N THR A 2 -23.18 -62.30 -4.58
CA THR A 2 -22.36 -61.17 -4.12
C THR A 2 -22.40 -61.09 -2.59
N GLY A 3 -21.30 -61.44 -1.93
CA GLY A 3 -21.17 -61.35 -0.48
C GLY A 3 -21.20 -59.90 0.01
N LYS A 4 -22.15 -59.56 0.88
CA LYS A 4 -22.24 -58.23 1.50
C LYS A 4 -21.03 -58.01 2.41
N ALA A 5 -20.30 -56.91 2.19
CA ALA A 5 -19.21 -56.49 3.05
C ALA A 5 -19.73 -56.26 4.48
N LYS A 6 -19.12 -56.94 5.47
CA LYS A 6 -19.48 -56.77 6.88
C LYS A 6 -19.00 -55.38 7.35
N PRO A 7 -19.86 -54.56 7.98
CA PRO A 7 -19.45 -53.28 8.53
C PRO A 7 -18.44 -53.49 9.66
N LYS A 8 -17.29 -52.82 9.57
CA LYS A 8 -16.25 -52.85 10.60
C LYS A 8 -16.77 -52.04 11.80
N LYS A 9 -17.16 -52.72 12.88
CA LYS A 9 -17.62 -52.06 14.11
C LYS A 9 -16.41 -51.40 14.79
N HIS A 10 -16.33 -50.08 14.74
CA HIS A 10 -15.43 -49.34 15.63
C HIS A 10 -15.94 -49.48 17.05
N THR A 11 -15.05 -49.85 17.97
CA THR A 11 -15.42 -49.97 19.38
C THR A 11 -15.65 -48.58 19.95
N THR A 12 -16.60 -48.44 20.89
CA THR A 12 -16.93 -47.16 21.54
C THR A 12 -15.69 -46.46 22.12
N LYS A 13 -14.68 -47.26 22.52
CA LYS A 13 -13.40 -46.79 23.03
C LYS A 13 -12.51 -46.13 21.96
N GLU A 14 -12.52 -46.63 20.73
CA GLU A 14 -11.81 -45.99 19.60
C GLU A 14 -12.49 -44.69 19.18
N ILE A 15 -13.83 -44.64 19.24
CA ILE A 15 -14.58 -43.43 18.90
C ILE A 15 -14.36 -42.36 19.98
N ALA A 16 -14.42 -42.74 21.26
CA ALA A 16 -14.14 -41.83 22.37
C ALA A 16 -12.69 -41.30 22.31
N ALA A 17 -11.70 -42.15 22.03
CA ALA A 17 -10.31 -41.73 21.88
C ALA A 17 -10.09 -40.78 20.69
N LYS A 18 -10.82 -40.96 19.58
CA LYS A 18 -10.77 -40.04 18.43
C LYS A 18 -11.48 -38.72 18.71
N ILE A 19 -12.57 -38.75 19.48
CA ILE A 19 -13.26 -37.54 19.91
C ILE A 19 -12.38 -36.78 20.89
N ASP A 20 -11.83 -37.44 21.91
CA ASP A 20 -10.87 -36.84 22.84
C ASP A 20 -9.65 -36.30 22.10
N ALA A 21 -9.03 -37.05 21.18
CA ALA A 21 -7.90 -36.52 20.41
C ALA A 21 -8.27 -35.30 19.54
N ALA A 22 -9.54 -35.16 19.13
CA ALA A 22 -10.03 -34.01 18.37
C ALA A 22 -10.47 -32.83 19.27
N THR A 23 -10.87 -33.08 20.52
CA THR A 23 -11.33 -32.06 21.49
C THR A 23 -10.27 -31.67 22.51
N THR A 24 -9.20 -32.46 22.64
CA THR A 24 -8.06 -32.14 23.49
C THR A 24 -7.24 -31.07 22.78
N ASN A 25 -7.48 -29.82 23.17
CA ASN A 25 -6.67 -28.66 22.80
C ASN A 25 -5.26 -28.80 23.41
N SER A 26 -4.41 -29.58 22.76
CA SER A 26 -3.01 -29.78 23.14
C SER A 26 -2.07 -28.70 22.57
N ASP A 27 -2.54 -27.46 22.39
CA ASP A 27 -1.76 -26.19 22.43
C ASP A 27 -2.22 -25.05 21.49
N ASP A 28 -3.33 -25.15 20.76
CA ASP A 28 -3.84 -23.98 19.99
C ASP A 28 -4.57 -22.94 20.86
N GLY A 29 -4.79 -23.26 22.14
CA GLY A 29 -5.55 -22.42 23.06
C GLY A 29 -4.81 -21.15 23.44
N LYS A 30 -3.51 -21.20 23.69
CA LYS A 30 -2.74 -20.03 24.17
C LYS A 30 -2.18 -19.20 23.02
N ALA A 31 -1.65 -19.85 21.99
CA ALA A 31 -1.27 -19.20 20.74
C ALA A 31 -2.50 -18.59 20.06
N GLY A 32 -3.59 -19.35 19.92
CA GLY A 32 -4.85 -18.86 19.37
C GLY A 32 -5.55 -17.82 20.25
N LEU A 33 -5.37 -17.84 21.58
CA LEU A 33 -5.87 -16.79 22.48
C LEU A 33 -5.06 -15.49 22.35
N ALA A 34 -3.74 -15.57 22.24
CA ALA A 34 -2.87 -14.41 21.95
C ALA A 34 -3.24 -13.80 20.60
N ASP A 35 -3.48 -14.64 19.60
CA ASP A 35 -3.92 -14.28 18.25
C ASP A 35 -5.28 -13.55 18.23
N ARG A 36 -6.26 -14.02 19.02
CA ARG A 36 -7.60 -13.39 19.08
C ARG A 36 -7.72 -12.23 20.09
N SER A 37 -6.77 -12.11 21.04
CA SER A 37 -6.82 -11.09 22.10
C SER A 37 -6.10 -9.79 21.75
N GLY A 38 -5.35 -9.74 20.65
CA GLY A 38 -4.68 -8.51 20.17
C GLY A 38 -3.62 -7.96 21.12
N VAL A 39 -3.18 -8.75 22.11
CA VAL A 39 -2.18 -8.36 23.12
C VAL A 39 -0.79 -8.22 22.48
N GLU A 40 -0.53 -8.98 21.42
CA GLU A 40 0.63 -8.78 20.55
C GLU A 40 0.18 -8.02 19.30
N LYS A 41 0.80 -6.86 19.01
CA LYS A 41 0.67 -6.14 17.72
C LYS A 41 1.32 -6.92 16.56
N GLY A 42 1.03 -8.22 16.48
CA GLY A 42 1.67 -9.20 15.63
C GLY A 42 0.81 -10.44 15.35
N GLY A 43 -0.43 -10.50 15.85
CA GLY A 43 -1.43 -11.42 15.31
C GLY A 43 -1.63 -11.17 13.82
N HIS A 44 -2.10 -12.19 13.11
CA HIS A 44 -2.38 -12.35 11.66
C HIS A 44 -3.17 -11.21 10.94
N LEU A 45 -3.30 -10.02 11.53
CA LEU A 45 -3.94 -8.82 11.02
C LEU A 45 -2.93 -7.67 11.13
N LYS A 46 -2.02 -7.58 10.16
CA LYS A 46 -0.95 -6.57 10.17
C LYS A 46 -1.27 -5.34 9.31
N TYR A 47 -2.14 -5.50 8.32
CA TYR A 47 -2.45 -4.46 7.35
C TYR A 47 -3.96 -4.25 7.26
N GLU A 48 -4.38 -3.00 7.27
CA GLU A 48 -5.79 -2.60 7.13
C GLU A 48 -5.98 -1.88 5.79
N CYS A 49 -7.00 -2.28 5.03
CA CYS A 49 -7.34 -1.58 3.81
C CYS A 49 -7.94 -0.20 4.11
N PRO A 50 -7.38 0.90 3.56
CA PRO A 50 -7.90 2.25 3.81
C PRO A 50 -9.29 2.47 3.23
N LEU A 51 -9.69 1.70 2.20
CA LEU A 51 -10.94 1.88 1.46
C LEU A 51 -12.13 1.14 2.07
N CYS A 52 -11.94 -0.12 2.49
CA CYS A 52 -13.04 -0.96 3.00
C CYS A 52 -12.80 -1.58 4.37
N LYS A 53 -11.69 -1.23 5.04
CA LYS A 53 -11.39 -1.62 6.41
C LYS A 53 -11.23 -3.12 6.65
N VAL A 54 -11.08 -3.89 5.57
CA VAL A 54 -10.70 -5.31 5.65
C VAL A 54 -9.25 -5.41 6.09
N THR A 55 -9.01 -6.29 7.05
CA THR A 55 -7.68 -6.58 7.58
C THR A 55 -7.08 -7.80 6.91
N VAL A 56 -5.77 -7.75 6.67
CA VAL A 56 -5.02 -8.74 5.90
C VAL A 56 -3.69 -9.05 6.59
N PRO A 57 -3.24 -10.32 6.60
CA PRO A 57 -1.99 -10.72 7.27
C PRO A 57 -0.70 -10.22 6.60
N ASP A 58 -0.72 -10.00 5.29
CA ASP A 58 0.47 -9.70 4.49
C ASP A 58 0.20 -8.66 3.40
N VAL A 59 1.24 -7.93 2.99
CA VAL A 59 1.20 -6.87 1.97
C VAL A 59 0.77 -7.44 0.61
N LYS A 60 1.25 -8.63 0.23
CA LYS A 60 0.85 -9.26 -1.05
C LYS A 60 -0.64 -9.57 -1.11
N LEU A 61 -1.19 -10.04 -0.01
CA LEU A 61 -2.62 -10.29 0.07
C LEU A 61 -3.41 -8.98 0.07
N MET A 62 -2.84 -7.90 0.62
CA MET A 62 -3.44 -6.58 0.54
C MET A 62 -3.49 -6.05 -0.90
N GLN A 63 -2.44 -6.30 -1.69
CA GLN A 63 -2.42 -6.01 -3.13
C GLN A 63 -3.48 -6.82 -3.89
N ILE A 64 -3.53 -8.14 -3.70
CA ILE A 64 -4.55 -9.01 -4.31
C ILE A 64 -5.97 -8.56 -3.91
N HIS A 65 -6.16 -8.22 -2.63
CA HIS A 65 -7.41 -7.68 -2.12
C HIS A 65 -7.79 -6.37 -2.82
N HIS A 66 -6.84 -5.45 -3.01
CA HIS A 66 -7.08 -4.18 -3.69
C HIS A 66 -7.48 -4.38 -5.15
N GLU A 67 -6.75 -5.22 -5.89
CA GLU A 67 -7.04 -5.55 -7.30
C GLU A 67 -8.42 -6.21 -7.46
N ALA A 68 -8.77 -7.14 -6.58
CA ALA A 68 -10.03 -7.87 -6.66
C ALA A 68 -11.25 -7.04 -6.20
N ARG A 69 -11.11 -6.26 -5.12
CA ARG A 69 -12.23 -5.56 -4.47
C ARG A 69 -12.37 -4.09 -4.89
N HIS A 70 -11.29 -3.48 -5.33
CA HIS A 70 -11.24 -2.08 -5.75
C HIS A 70 -10.71 -1.89 -7.18
N PRO A 71 -11.20 -2.66 -8.19
CA PRO A 71 -10.64 -2.64 -9.55
C PRO A 71 -10.76 -1.30 -10.28
N LYS A 72 -11.60 -0.39 -9.79
CA LYS A 72 -11.80 0.95 -10.37
C LYS A 72 -10.91 2.02 -9.74
N ILE A 73 -10.29 1.73 -8.59
CA ILE A 73 -9.43 2.66 -7.87
C ILE A 73 -8.00 2.19 -8.13
N PRO A 74 -7.14 3.03 -8.73
CA PRO A 74 -5.74 2.67 -8.92
C PRO A 74 -5.05 2.43 -7.57
N SER A 75 -4.23 1.40 -7.48
CA SER A 75 -3.30 1.24 -6.36
C SER A 75 -2.35 2.45 -6.33
N GLU A 76 -1.73 2.76 -5.19
CA GLU A 76 -0.81 3.92 -5.12
C GLU A 76 0.36 3.78 -6.10
N GLU A 77 0.77 2.54 -6.38
CA GLU A 77 1.82 2.19 -7.33
C GLU A 77 1.44 2.47 -8.80
N ASP A 78 0.14 2.61 -9.08
CA ASP A 78 -0.38 2.86 -10.43
C ASP A 78 -0.70 4.33 -10.70
N LYS A 79 -0.56 5.20 -9.70
CA LYS A 79 -0.89 6.62 -9.83
C LYS A 79 0.26 7.36 -10.49
N ASN A 80 -0.08 8.28 -11.38
CA ASN A 80 0.82 9.32 -11.84
C ASN A 80 0.56 10.58 -11.00
N VAL A 81 1.61 11.30 -10.61
CA VAL A 81 1.51 12.52 -9.77
C VAL A 81 2.04 13.73 -10.55
N LEU A 82 1.35 14.86 -10.46
CA LEU A 82 1.78 16.15 -10.98
C LEU A 82 2.02 17.10 -9.81
N ASP A 83 3.29 17.46 -9.58
CA ASP A 83 3.71 18.43 -8.56
C ASP A 83 3.90 19.80 -9.22
N VAL A 84 2.98 20.74 -8.95
CA VAL A 84 3.01 22.09 -9.54
C VAL A 84 3.66 23.07 -8.55
N GLY A 85 4.75 23.69 -8.97
CA GLY A 85 5.56 24.56 -8.11
C GLY A 85 6.47 23.76 -7.18
N THR A 86 7.18 22.78 -7.73
CA THR A 86 7.94 21.78 -6.96
C THR A 86 9.07 22.37 -6.10
N ARG A 87 9.57 23.58 -6.44
CA ARG A 87 10.69 24.26 -5.79
C ARG A 87 11.89 23.33 -5.63
N SER A 88 12.14 22.81 -4.43
CA SER A 88 13.26 21.90 -4.15
C SER A 88 13.01 20.46 -4.59
N GLY A 89 11.81 20.08 -5.01
CA GLY A 89 11.52 18.70 -5.41
C GLY A 89 11.15 17.76 -4.27
N ILE A 90 10.96 18.26 -3.04
CA ILE A 90 10.79 17.37 -1.88
C ILE A 90 9.50 16.53 -1.93
N LEU A 91 8.38 17.14 -2.36
CA LEU A 91 7.11 16.41 -2.52
C LEU A 91 7.23 15.39 -3.64
N ALA A 92 7.75 15.77 -4.79
CA ALA A 92 8.04 14.86 -5.89
C ALA A 92 8.92 13.66 -5.47
N ILE A 93 9.94 13.88 -4.62
CA ILE A 93 10.78 12.82 -4.07
C ILE A 93 9.99 11.89 -3.14
N TRP A 94 9.18 12.43 -2.22
CA TRP A 94 8.37 11.61 -1.33
C TRP A 94 7.32 10.80 -2.08
N SER A 95 6.67 11.38 -3.07
CA SER A 95 5.68 10.69 -3.90
C SER A 95 6.34 9.56 -4.69
N ALA A 96 7.54 9.77 -5.25
CA ALA A 96 8.31 8.69 -5.86
C ALA A 96 8.73 7.59 -4.86
N GLN A 97 9.09 7.95 -3.62
CA GLN A 97 9.40 6.99 -2.56
C GLN A 97 8.17 6.21 -2.06
N ALA A 98 6.98 6.79 -2.17
CA ALA A 98 5.70 6.11 -1.91
C ALA A 98 5.36 5.07 -2.98
N GLY A 99 6.15 4.98 -4.05
CA GLY A 99 6.02 3.95 -5.08
C GLY A 99 5.13 4.35 -6.25
N VAL A 100 4.75 5.62 -6.39
CA VAL A 100 3.94 6.08 -7.52
C VAL A 100 4.65 5.79 -8.85
N ARG A 101 3.85 5.55 -9.90
CA ARG A 101 4.38 5.13 -11.21
C ARG A 101 5.30 6.16 -11.84
N LYS A 102 4.87 7.42 -11.84
CA LYS A 102 5.59 8.54 -12.44
C LYS A 102 5.20 9.85 -11.74
N VAL A 103 6.18 10.73 -11.55
CA VAL A 103 5.98 12.09 -11.06
C VAL A 103 6.43 13.08 -12.12
N CYS A 104 5.57 14.04 -12.45
CA CYS A 104 5.91 15.20 -13.25
C CYS A 104 5.97 16.41 -12.32
N ALA A 105 7.16 17.00 -12.15
CA ALA A 105 7.39 18.12 -11.25
C ALA A 105 7.64 19.39 -12.06
N VAL A 106 6.75 20.36 -11.98
CA VAL A 106 6.79 21.60 -12.77
C VAL A 106 7.26 22.75 -11.89
N GLU A 107 8.26 23.50 -12.33
CA GLU A 107 8.76 24.67 -11.62
C GLU A 107 9.02 25.82 -12.61
N ALA A 108 8.44 26.99 -12.35
CA ALA A 108 8.56 28.14 -13.25
C ALA A 108 9.90 28.89 -13.11
N THR A 109 10.68 28.59 -12.07
CA THR A 109 11.96 29.25 -11.78
C THR A 109 13.15 28.30 -12.01
N LYS A 110 14.36 28.85 -12.00
CA LYS A 110 15.60 28.05 -12.04
C LYS A 110 15.83 27.14 -10.83
N MET A 111 14.91 27.13 -9.86
CA MET A 111 14.93 26.12 -8.79
C MET A 111 14.72 24.70 -9.35
N SER A 112 14.18 24.58 -10.58
CA SER A 112 14.16 23.36 -11.40
C SER A 112 15.53 22.64 -11.45
N GLU A 113 16.63 23.38 -11.60
CA GLU A 113 17.98 22.83 -11.65
C GLU A 113 18.37 22.18 -10.31
N HIS A 114 17.98 22.81 -9.21
CA HIS A 114 18.21 22.31 -7.86
C HIS A 114 17.35 21.08 -7.56
N ALA A 115 16.07 21.10 -7.91
CA ALA A 115 15.19 19.94 -7.81
C ALA A 115 15.73 18.76 -8.62
N CYS A 116 16.19 19.01 -9.86
CA CYS A 116 16.83 17.98 -10.68
C CYS A 116 18.03 17.37 -9.94
N ALA A 117 18.95 18.19 -9.43
CA ALA A 117 20.12 17.71 -8.68
C ALA A 117 19.73 16.83 -7.46
N LEU A 118 18.68 17.21 -6.73
CA LEU A 118 18.19 16.43 -5.59
C LEU A 118 17.54 15.11 -6.02
N VAL A 119 16.76 15.09 -7.11
CA VAL A 119 16.21 13.87 -7.70
C VAL A 119 17.35 12.94 -8.15
N LYS A 120 18.41 13.47 -8.75
CA LYS A 120 19.60 12.69 -9.14
C LYS A 120 20.30 12.10 -7.93
N ALA A 121 20.51 12.89 -6.88
CA ALA A 121 21.15 12.45 -5.65
C ALA A 121 20.37 11.32 -4.94
N ASN A 122 19.05 11.29 -5.09
CA ASN A 122 18.19 10.23 -4.55
C ASN A 122 18.01 9.02 -5.49
N ASN A 123 18.63 9.04 -6.68
CA ASN A 123 18.46 8.01 -7.72
C ASN A 123 17.01 7.82 -8.19
N LEU A 124 16.22 8.89 -8.22
CA LEU A 124 14.78 8.84 -8.58
C LEU A 124 14.50 9.35 -10.01
N GLN A 125 15.53 9.51 -10.84
CA GLN A 125 15.42 10.06 -12.20
C GLN A 125 14.56 9.22 -13.15
N ASN A 126 14.37 7.94 -12.83
CA ASN A 126 13.51 7.02 -13.57
C ASN A 126 12.02 7.19 -13.25
N VAL A 127 11.68 7.82 -12.12
CA VAL A 127 10.31 8.03 -11.65
C VAL A 127 9.91 9.50 -11.76
N VAL A 128 10.81 10.42 -11.40
CA VAL A 128 10.55 11.86 -11.35
C VAL A 128 11.17 12.58 -12.54
N GLU A 129 10.32 13.30 -13.27
CA GLU A 129 10.68 14.18 -14.37
C GLU A 129 10.45 15.63 -13.93
N VAL A 130 11.51 16.45 -13.93
CA VAL A 130 11.43 17.88 -13.57
C VAL A 130 11.37 18.71 -14.85
N ILE A 131 10.34 19.55 -14.98
CA ILE A 131 10.10 20.43 -16.12
C ILE A 131 10.20 21.88 -15.65
N GLU A 132 11.07 22.65 -16.29
CA GLU A 132 11.13 24.09 -16.11
C GLU A 132 10.08 24.75 -17.00
N GLY A 133 9.11 25.45 -16.41
CA GLY A 133 8.03 26.09 -17.13
C GLY A 133 6.83 26.39 -16.25
N SER A 134 5.88 27.13 -16.80
CA SER A 134 4.58 27.34 -16.15
C SER A 134 3.64 26.18 -16.47
N MET A 135 2.65 25.92 -15.62
CA MET A 135 1.69 24.83 -15.82
C MET A 135 0.92 24.95 -17.15
N GLU A 136 0.73 26.17 -17.64
CA GLU A 136 0.07 26.45 -18.92
C GLU A 136 0.89 26.00 -20.14
N ASP A 137 2.21 25.91 -20.01
CA ASP A 137 3.12 25.50 -21.08
C ASP A 137 3.35 23.98 -21.09
N VAL A 138 2.98 23.27 -20.02
CA VAL A 138 3.24 21.84 -19.87
C VAL A 138 2.12 21.03 -20.53
N THR A 139 2.45 20.43 -21.68
CA THR A 139 1.54 19.49 -22.35
C THR A 139 1.63 18.11 -21.69
N LEU A 140 0.70 17.81 -20.78
CA LEU A 140 0.59 16.47 -20.18
C LEU A 140 0.00 15.49 -21.21
N LEU A 141 0.87 14.66 -21.80
CA LEU A 141 0.50 13.68 -22.81
C LEU A 141 -0.36 12.52 -22.26
N GLU A 142 -0.39 12.33 -20.94
CA GLU A 142 -1.13 11.24 -20.30
C GLU A 142 -2.34 11.74 -19.52
N LYS A 143 -3.51 11.15 -19.79
CA LYS A 143 -4.75 11.36 -19.02
C LYS A 143 -4.68 10.51 -17.75
N GLY A 144 -4.31 11.09 -16.61
CA GLY A 144 -4.35 10.36 -15.33
C GLY A 144 -3.45 10.85 -14.20
N PHE A 145 -3.12 12.15 -14.13
CA PHE A 145 -2.32 12.69 -13.03
C PHE A 145 -3.19 13.11 -11.84
N VAL A 146 -2.78 12.72 -10.64
CA VAL A 146 -3.24 13.34 -9.39
C VAL A 146 -2.40 14.59 -9.17
N VAL A 147 -3.04 15.75 -9.07
CA VAL A 147 -2.34 17.02 -8.85
C VAL A 147 -2.04 17.17 -7.37
N GLU A 148 -0.76 17.30 -7.04
CA GLU A 148 -0.27 17.71 -5.72
C GLU A 148 0.12 19.19 -5.81
N GLU A 149 -0.73 20.07 -5.26
CA GLU A 149 -0.41 21.49 -5.11
C GLU A 149 0.18 21.74 -3.71
N ASN A 150 1.25 22.52 -3.66
CA ASN A 150 1.94 22.82 -2.43
C ASN A 150 1.08 23.67 -1.47
N MET A 151 0.68 23.13 -0.31
CA MET A 151 0.06 23.87 0.81
C MET A 151 1.08 24.55 1.74
N LEU A 152 2.38 24.58 1.39
CA LEU A 152 3.40 25.32 2.15
C LEU A 152 3.77 26.62 1.42
N VAL A 153 2.80 27.53 1.34
CA VAL A 153 3.10 28.96 1.34
C VAL A 153 3.47 29.32 2.78
N THR A 154 4.75 29.19 3.15
CA THR A 154 5.22 30.00 4.28
C THR A 154 5.05 31.44 3.84
N THR A 155 4.14 32.16 4.48
CA THR A 155 3.94 33.60 4.31
C THR A 155 5.26 34.33 4.58
N GLY A 156 6.09 34.46 3.55
CA GLY A 156 7.19 35.40 3.49
C GLY A 156 6.59 36.76 3.17
N SER A 157 6.21 37.49 4.22
CA SER A 157 5.88 38.91 4.15
C SER A 157 7.03 39.67 3.46
N ASN A 158 6.91 39.91 2.16
CA ASN A 158 7.62 40.99 1.49
C ASN A 158 6.65 42.17 1.39
N ARG A 159 6.67 43.01 2.43
CA ARG A 159 6.44 44.44 2.27
C ARG A 159 7.46 44.93 1.24
N GLN A 160 7.00 45.32 0.07
CA GLN A 160 7.69 46.33 -0.73
C GLN A 160 6.82 47.59 -0.69
N GLU A 161 7.51 48.71 -0.50
CA GLU A 161 7.00 50.07 -0.28
C GLU A 161 6.15 50.60 -1.44
#